data_AF-A0A920QR65-F1
#
_entry.id   AF-A0A920QR65-F1
#
_cell.length_a   1.000
_cell.length_b   1.000
_cell.length_c   1.000
_cell.angle_alpha   90.00
_cell.angle_beta   90.00
_cell.angle_gamma   90.00
#
_symmetry.space_group_name_H-M   'P 1'
#
loop_
_entity.id
_entity.type
_entity.pdbx_description
1 polymer ?
#
loop_
_entity_poly.entity_id
_entity_poly.type
_entity_poly.pdbx_seq_one_letter_code
_entity_poly.pdbx_strand_id
1 'polypeptide(L)'
;MNNRPNLALLALGMLFMACLLGSNIIAVKLINFGSWVISAGILMYPLTFLFTDTISEIFGRRQATFVVWFGFFGNVLLVVVIYFAGIIPAPVFWEGQEAYNTILGAVPV
;
A
#
# COMPACT_ATOMS: atom_id res chain seq x y z
N MET A 1 20.25 22.12 17.33
CA MET A 1 19.19 21.39 16.60
C MET A 1 19.25 19.93 17.01
N ASN A 2 18.34 19.48 17.88
CA ASN A 2 18.31 18.11 18.36
C ASN A 2 17.64 17.24 17.29
N ASN A 3 18.40 16.74 16.31
CA ASN A 3 17.94 15.90 15.21
C ASN A 3 17.62 14.46 15.66
N ARG A 4 16.85 14.31 16.74
CA ARG A 4 16.37 12.98 17.11
C ARG A 4 15.25 12.61 16.14
N PRO A 5 15.36 11.48 15.41
CA PRO A 5 14.26 11.00 14.59
C PRO A 5 13.04 10.83 15.50
N ASN A 6 11.92 11.43 15.11
CA ASN A 6 10.69 11.36 15.88
C ASN A 6 10.11 9.95 15.69
N LEU A 7 10.46 9.03 16.60
CA LEU A 7 10.14 7.60 16.48
C LEU A 7 8.64 7.36 16.26
N ALA A 8 7.79 8.18 16.89
CA ALA A 8 6.34 8.12 16.69
C ALA A 8 5.91 8.49 15.26
N LEU A 9 6.52 9.52 14.65
CA LEU A 9 6.25 9.89 13.25
C LEU A 9 6.68 8.77 12.30
N LEU A 10 7.86 8.18 12.55
CA LEU A 10 8.35 7.05 11.77
C LEU A 10 7.44 5.83 11.91
N ALA A 11 7.04 5.49 13.13
CA ALA A 11 6.15 4.35 13.38
C ALA A 11 4.79 4.54 12.68
N LEU A 12 4.15 5.70 12.85
CA LEU A 12 2.88 6.00 12.20
C LEU A 12 3.00 6.05 10.67
N GLY A 13 4.10 6.63 10.15
CA GLY A 13 4.39 6.64 8.72
C GLY A 13 4.57 5.23 8.15
N MET A 14 5.30 4.35 8.85
CA MET A 14 5.48 2.96 8.43
C MET A 14 4.16 2.17 8.48
N LEU A 15 3.33 2.38 9.50
CA LEU A 15 2.00 1.76 9.58
C LEU A 15 1.09 2.24 8.45
N PHE A 16 1.09 3.54 8.17
CA PHE A 16 0.39 4.10 7.00
C PHE A 16 0.85 3.44 5.70
N MET A 17 2.17 3.38 5.46
CA MET A 17 2.74 2.74 4.27
C MET A 17 2.34 1.27 4.18
N ALA A 18 2.41 0.51 5.28
CA ALA A 18 2.05 -0.91 5.29
C ALA A 18 0.57 -1.13 4.95
N CYS A 19 -0.32 -0.31 5.51
CA CYS A 19 -1.75 -0.36 5.18
C CYS A 19 -2.00 0.03 3.71
N LEU A 20 -1.32 1.04 3.21
CA LEU A 20 -1.47 1.54 1.86
C LEU A 20 -0.95 0.55 0.80
N LEU A 21 0.21 -0.06 1.00
CA LEU A 21 0.73 -1.09 0.08
C LEU A 21 -0.05 -2.40 0.21
N GLY A 22 -0.41 -2.78 1.44
CA GLY A 22 -1.20 -3.97 1.71
C GLY A 22 -2.61 -3.91 1.14
N SER A 23 -3.22 -2.71 1.08
CA SER A 23 -4.53 -2.53 0.46
C SER A 23 -4.52 -2.89 -1.02
N ASN A 24 -3.45 -2.55 -1.76
CA ASN A 24 -3.33 -2.88 -3.18
C ASN A 24 -3.24 -4.38 -3.45
N ILE A 25 -2.58 -5.13 -2.58
CA ILE A 25 -2.48 -6.60 -2.72
C ILE A 25 -3.82 -7.26 -2.37
N ILE A 26 -4.45 -6.82 -1.29
CA ILE A 26 -5.72 -7.39 -0.81
C ILE A 26 -6.90 -6.93 -1.68
N ALA A 27 -6.74 -5.87 -2.46
CA ALA A 27 -7.80 -5.30 -3.29
C ALA A 27 -8.37 -6.29 -4.32
N VAL A 28 -7.56 -7.23 -4.79
CA VAL A 28 -7.96 -8.27 -5.75
C VAL A 28 -8.95 -9.27 -5.14
N LYS A 29 -8.97 -9.41 -3.82
CA LYS A 29 -9.95 -10.28 -3.14
C LYS A 29 -11.28 -9.56 -2.98
N LEU A 30 -12.32 -10.10 -3.60
CA LEU A 30 -13.70 -9.67 -3.39
C LEU A 30 -14.30 -10.36 -2.16
N ILE A 31 -15.06 -9.62 -1.38
CA ILE A 31 -15.80 -10.11 -0.21
C ILE A 31 -17.29 -9.76 -0.36
N ASN A 32 -18.14 -10.66 0.13
CA ASN A 32 -19.57 -10.41 0.25
C ASN A 32 -19.84 -9.68 1.56
N PHE A 33 -20.46 -8.51 1.47
CA PHE A 33 -20.95 -7.73 2.60
C PHE A 33 -22.45 -7.55 2.47
N GLY A 34 -23.21 -8.51 3.02
CA GLY A 34 -24.64 -8.62 2.77
C GLY A 34 -24.92 -8.92 1.29
N SER A 35 -25.69 -8.05 0.64
CA SER A 35 -26.01 -8.14 -0.80
C SER A 35 -24.97 -7.46 -1.71
N TRP A 36 -23.92 -6.86 -1.16
CA TRP A 36 -22.93 -6.11 -1.92
C TRP A 36 -21.63 -6.91 -2.08
N VAL A 37 -21.03 -6.83 -3.26
CA VAL A 37 -19.67 -7.33 -3.52
C VAL A 37 -18.72 -6.14 -3.45
N ILE A 38 -17.78 -6.18 -2.50
CA ILE A 38 -16.79 -5.12 -2.30
C ILE A 38 -15.39 -5.69 -2.31
N SER A 39 -14.41 -4.87 -2.67
CA SER A 39 -13.00 -5.23 -2.56
C SER A 39 -12.58 -5.27 -1.09
N ALA A 40 -11.85 -6.32 -0.68
CA ALA A 40 -11.31 -6.43 0.68
C ALA A 40 -10.28 -5.32 0.99
N GLY A 41 -9.70 -4.68 -0.04
CA GLY A 41 -8.80 -3.55 0.13
C GLY A 41 -9.46 -2.36 0.83
N ILE A 42 -10.80 -2.26 0.77
CA ILE A 42 -11.54 -1.16 1.41
C ILE A 42 -11.36 -1.11 2.92
N LEU A 43 -11.07 -2.26 3.54
CA LEU A 43 -10.86 -2.39 4.98
C LEU A 43 -9.62 -1.62 5.47
N MET A 44 -8.67 -1.35 4.58
CA MET A 44 -7.45 -0.63 4.92
C MET A 44 -7.61 0.89 4.87
N TYR A 45 -8.60 1.44 4.14
CA TYR A 45 -8.77 2.89 4.04
C TYR A 45 -9.02 3.57 5.41
N PRO A 46 -9.92 3.07 6.28
CA PRO A 46 -10.11 3.65 7.61
C PRO A 46 -8.82 3.71 8.43
N LEU A 47 -7.96 2.68 8.32
CA LEU A 47 -6.66 2.66 8.99
C LEU A 47 -5.70 3.69 8.40
N THR A 48 -5.64 3.82 7.08
CA THR A 48 -4.80 4.84 6.44
C THR A 48 -5.21 6.26 6.87
N PHE A 49 -6.51 6.56 6.91
CA PHE A 49 -7.03 7.84 7.37
C PHE A 49 -6.71 8.09 8.85
N LEU A 50 -6.91 7.10 9.71
CA LEU A 50 -6.59 7.19 11.13
C LEU A 50 -5.12 7.60 11.35
N PHE A 51 -4.18 6.96 10.63
CA PHE A 51 -2.77 7.29 10.76
C PHE A 51 -2.44 8.66 10.18
N THR A 52 -2.96 9.04 9.00
CA THR A 52 -2.71 10.37 8.44
C THR A 52 -3.29 11.50 9.29
N ASP A 53 -4.47 11.29 9.89
CA ASP A 53 -5.11 12.27 10.76
C ASP A 53 -4.32 12.45 12.05
N THR A 54 -3.91 11.33 12.68
CA THR A 54 -3.04 11.35 13.87
C THR A 54 -1.72 12.08 13.58
N ILE A 55 -1.12 11.84 12.41
CA ILE A 55 0.11 12.54 12.01
C ILE A 55 -0.15 14.03 11.81
N SER A 56 -1.27 14.40 11.18
CA SER A 56 -1.64 15.79 10.92
C SER A 56 -1.91 16.57 12.21
N GLU A 57 -2.51 15.94 13.21
CA GLU A 57 -2.84 16.56 14.50
C GLU A 57 -1.59 16.75 15.38
N ILE A 58 -0.72 15.75 15.46
CA ILE A 58 0.45 15.77 16.37
C ILE A 58 1.66 16.46 15.73
N PHE A 59 1.95 16.15 14.46
CA PHE A 59 3.17 16.62 13.77
C PHE A 59 2.88 17.73 12.74
N GLY A 60 1.62 18.08 12.57
CA GLY A 60 1.16 19.13 11.67
C GLY A 60 0.91 18.64 10.24
N ARG A 61 0.06 19.40 9.53
CA ARG A 61 -0.37 19.11 8.15
C ARG A 61 0.77 18.92 7.16
N ARG A 62 1.88 19.66 7.33
CA ARG A 62 3.04 19.57 6.43
C ARG A 62 3.67 18.17 6.47
N GLN A 63 3.83 17.59 7.65
CA GLN A 63 4.40 16.24 7.80
C GLN A 63 3.44 15.18 7.28
N ALA A 64 2.14 15.31 7.59
CA ALA A 64 1.12 14.41 7.04
C ALA A 64 1.11 14.41 5.51
N THR A 65 1.20 15.60 4.90
CA THR A 65 1.27 15.75 3.44
C THR A 65 2.48 15.03 2.86
N PHE A 66 3.66 15.15 3.49
CA PHE A 66 4.84 14.41 3.05
C PHE A 66 4.66 12.89 3.16
N VAL A 67 4.10 12.41 4.27
CA VAL A 67 3.83 10.97 4.46
C VAL A 67 2.91 10.43 3.36
N VAL A 68 1.86 11.16 3.00
CA VAL A 68 0.96 10.80 1.89
C VAL A 68 1.72 10.78 0.56
N TRP A 69 2.54 11.79 0.26
CA TRP A 69 3.35 11.80 -0.97
C TRP A 69 4.35 10.64 -1.02
N PHE A 70 5.02 10.31 0.09
CA PHE A 70 5.89 9.15 0.16
C PHE A 70 5.11 7.84 -0.03
N GLY A 71 3.86 7.77 0.46
CA GLY A 71 2.94 6.66 0.16
C GLY A 71 2.60 6.54 -1.31
N PHE A 72 2.28 7.65 -1.96
CA PHE A 72 2.02 7.68 -3.39
C PHE A 72 3.24 7.22 -4.19
N PHE A 73 4.42 7.78 -3.94
CA PHE A 73 5.64 7.36 -4.64
C PHE A 73 6.05 5.92 -4.32
N GLY A 74 5.81 5.46 -3.09
CA GLY A 74 6.00 4.06 -2.69
C GLY A 74 5.10 3.11 -3.49
N ASN A 75 3.86 3.51 -3.77
CA ASN A 75 2.97 2.75 -4.64
C ASN A 75 3.43 2.71 -6.09
N VAL A 76 3.84 3.84 -6.65
CA VAL A 76 4.39 3.88 -8.01
C VAL A 76 5.61 2.95 -8.10
N LEU A 77 6.50 2.98 -7.11
CA LEU A 77 7.64 2.07 -7.06
C LEU A 77 7.21 0.60 -6.97
N LEU A 78 6.21 0.28 -6.15
CA LEU A 78 5.67 -1.08 -6.03
C LEU A 78 5.14 -1.60 -7.38
N VAL A 79 4.35 -0.79 -8.08
CA VAL A 79 3.80 -1.13 -9.40
C VAL A 79 4.93 -1.39 -10.41
N VAL A 80 5.93 -0.51 -10.44
CA VAL A 80 7.09 -0.65 -11.33
C VAL A 80 7.84 -1.95 -11.06
N VAL A 81 8.11 -2.27 -9.79
CA VAL A 81 8.82 -3.50 -9.40
C VAL A 81 8.02 -4.74 -9.77
N ILE A 82 6.71 -4.75 -9.51
CA ILE A 82 5.81 -5.86 -9.88
C ILE A 82 5.78 -6.06 -11.39
N TYR A 83 5.63 -4.96 -12.15
CA TYR A 83 5.60 -5.01 -13.61
C TYR A 83 6.90 -5.60 -14.18
N PHE A 84 8.06 -5.12 -13.72
CA PHE A 84 9.35 -5.63 -14.18
C PHE A 84 9.54 -7.11 -13.81
N ALA A 85 9.15 -7.52 -12.61
CA ALA A 85 9.21 -8.92 -12.20
C ALA A 85 8.30 -9.83 -13.06
N GLY A 86 7.15 -9.33 -13.52
CA GLY A 86 6.22 -10.08 -14.38
C GLY A 86 6.68 -10.27 -15.83
N ILE A 87 7.50 -9.37 -16.38
CA ILE A 87 8.01 -9.48 -17.77
C ILE A 87 9.31 -10.27 -17.89
N ILE A 88 10.05 -10.46 -16.78
CA ILE A 88 11.29 -11.24 -16.79
C ILE A 88 10.93 -12.70 -17.06
N PRO A 89 11.57 -13.35 -18.06
CA PRO A 89 11.25 -14.71 -18.41
C PRO A 89 11.52 -15.65 -17.24
N ALA A 90 10.48 -16.38 -16.85
CA ALA A 90 10.60 -17.37 -15.80
C ALA A 90 11.33 -18.63 -16.28
N PRO A 91 12.05 -19.32 -15.38
CA PRO A 91 12.62 -20.62 -15.70
C PRO A 91 11.52 -21.67 -15.92
N VAL A 92 11.81 -22.68 -16.74
CA VAL A 92 10.83 -23.70 -17.19
C VAL A 92 10.13 -24.44 -16.04
N PHE A 93 10.79 -24.57 -14.89
CA PHE A 93 10.23 -25.25 -13.71
C PHE A 93 9.31 -24.39 -12.85
N TRP A 94 9.16 -23.10 -13.16
CA TRP A 94 8.31 -22.20 -12.39
C TRP A 94 6.91 -22.12 -13.00
N GLU A 95 5.93 -22.65 -12.28
CA GLU A 95 4.53 -22.75 -12.72
C GLU A 95 3.65 -21.57 -12.21
N GLY A 96 4.24 -20.64 -11.45
CA GLY A 96 3.50 -19.57 -10.76
C GLY A 96 3.13 -18.35 -11.59
N GLN A 97 3.45 -18.31 -12.89
CA GLN A 97 3.29 -17.10 -13.73
C GLN A 97 1.84 -16.63 -13.83
N GLU A 98 0.90 -17.55 -14.01
CA GLU A 98 -0.50 -17.21 -14.18
C GLU A 98 -1.10 -16.63 -12.89
N ALA A 99 -0.78 -17.25 -11.74
CA ALA A 99 -1.20 -16.75 -10.43
C ALA A 99 -0.58 -15.39 -10.12
N TYR A 100 0.70 -15.19 -10.47
CA TYR A 100 1.38 -13.90 -10.34
C TYR A 100 0.66 -12.80 -11.13
N ASN A 101 0.37 -13.06 -12.41
CA ASN A 101 -0.32 -12.10 -13.28
C ASN A 101 -1.77 -11.85 -12.83
N THR A 102 -2.45 -12.85 -12.31
CA THR A 102 -3.82 -12.72 -11.82
C THR A 102 -3.90 -11.87 -10.54
N ILE A 103 -2.98 -12.06 -9.60
CA ILE A 103 -3.02 -11.37 -8.29
C ILE A 103 -2.33 -10.01 -8.37
N LEU A 104 -1.21 -9.90 -9.08
CA LEU A 104 -0.37 -8.70 -9.07
C LEU A 104 -0.44 -7.91 -10.37
N GLY A 105 -0.87 -8.53 -11.49
CA GLY A 105 -1.14 -7.82 -12.74
C GLY A 105 -2.44 -7.00 -12.70
N ALA A 106 -3.32 -7.26 -11.72
CA ALA A 106 -4.56 -6.54 -11.51
C ALA A 106 -4.41 -5.29 -10.62
N VAL A 107 -3.18 -4.92 -10.19
CA VAL A 107 -2.94 -3.71 -9.39
C VAL A 107 -3.37 -2.49 -10.23
N PRO A 108 -4.49 -1.82 -9.89
CA PRO A 108 -4.90 -0.62 -10.62
C PRO A 108 -3.96 0.52 -10.23
N VAL A 109 -3.46 1.24 -11.24
CA VAL A 109 -2.81 2.55 -11.05
C VAL A 109 -3.82 3.62 -10.64
#